data_AF-A0A8J7DGG4-F1
#
_entry.id   AF-A0A8J7DGG4-F1
#
_cell.length_a   1.000
_cell.length_b   1.000
_cell.length_c   1.000
_cell.angle_alpha   90.00
_cell.angle_beta   90.00
_cell.angle_gamma   90.00
#
_symmetry.space_group_name_H-M   'P 1'
#
loop_
_entity.id
_entity.type
_entity.pdbx_description
1 polymer ?
#
loop_
_entity_poly.entity_id
_entity_poly.type
_entity_poly.pdbx_seq_one_letter_code
_entity_poly.pdbx_strand_id
1 'polypeptide(L)'
;MFDNTCKFIAEMYSPDFATWLLGKPITLTKLSPTELSLEPIRADALILLQSDEVVLHIEFQTKPDEDMPFRMADYRLRVYRRFPKKRMHQVVIYLDKTESEKV
;
A
#
# COMPACT_ATOMS: atom_id res chain seq x y z
N MET A 1 -5.33 -16.44 4.85
CA MET A 1 -4.33 -15.95 5.82
C MET A 1 -2.95 -15.76 5.16
N PHE A 2 -2.89 -15.20 3.93
CA PHE A 2 -1.65 -14.78 3.26
C PHE A 2 -1.44 -13.26 3.37
N ASP A 3 -2.54 -12.53 3.58
CA ASP A 3 -2.59 -11.08 3.75
C ASP A 3 -1.70 -10.59 4.91
N ASN A 4 -1.71 -11.31 6.04
CA ASN A 4 -0.89 -10.95 7.20
C ASN A 4 0.61 -11.08 6.95
N THR A 5 1.04 -12.09 6.17
CA THR A 5 2.46 -12.29 5.86
C THR A 5 2.98 -11.23 4.89
N CYS A 6 2.23 -10.94 3.83
CA CYS A 6 2.64 -9.93 2.85
C CYS A 6 2.68 -8.54 3.47
N LYS A 7 1.68 -8.23 4.31
CA LYS A 7 1.67 -7.03 5.13
C LYS A 7 2.90 -6.95 6.05
N PHE A 8 3.20 -8.03 6.77
CA PHE A 8 4.35 -8.07 7.66
C PHE A 8 5.67 -7.83 6.92
N ILE A 9 5.87 -8.49 5.77
CA ILE A 9 7.08 -8.33 4.96
C ILE A 9 7.19 -6.90 4.43
N ALA A 10 6.12 -6.35 3.86
CA ALA A 10 6.16 -5.01 3.31
C ALA A 10 6.24 -3.90 4.38
N GLU A 11 5.81 -4.16 5.62
CA GLU A 11 6.09 -3.28 6.76
C GLU A 11 7.56 -3.37 7.20
N MET A 12 8.09 -4.59 7.35
CA MET A 12 9.47 -4.84 7.79
C MET A 12 10.52 -4.34 6.79
N TYR A 13 10.24 -4.51 5.49
CA TYR A 13 11.13 -4.15 4.38
C TYR A 13 10.57 -2.96 3.58
N SER A 14 9.90 -2.03 4.26
CA SER A 14 9.28 -0.87 3.62
C SER A 14 10.22 -0.04 2.73
N PRO A 15 11.52 0.16 3.03
CA PRO A 15 12.44 0.85 2.13
C PRO A 15 12.70 0.07 0.82
N ASP A 16 12.75 -1.26 0.89
CA ASP A 16 12.98 -2.11 -0.27
C ASP A 16 11.76 -2.10 -1.20
N PHE A 17 10.56 -2.23 -0.63
CA PHE A 17 9.31 -2.08 -1.38
C PHE A 17 9.17 -0.69 -2.01
N ALA A 18 9.51 0.37 -1.27
CA ALA A 18 9.49 1.73 -1.79
C ALA A 18 10.45 1.90 -2.97
N THR A 19 11.67 1.37 -2.83
CA THR A 19 12.69 1.42 -3.89
C THR A 19 12.26 0.66 -5.13
N TRP A 20 11.72 -0.55 -4.94
CA TRP A 20 11.22 -1.39 -6.01
C TRP A 20 10.06 -0.72 -6.77
N LEU A 21 9.03 -0.25 -6.06
CA LEU A 21 7.81 0.27 -6.67
C LEU A 21 7.96 1.69 -7.22
N LEU A 22 8.87 2.49 -6.69
CA LEU A 22 9.11 3.87 -7.14
C LEU A 22 10.31 3.99 -8.10
N GLY A 23 11.07 2.91 -8.29
CA GLY A 23 12.24 2.86 -9.17
C GLY A 23 13.44 3.69 -8.69
N LYS A 24 13.41 4.20 -7.46
CA LYS A 24 14.51 4.97 -6.87
C LYS A 24 14.55 4.78 -5.35
N PRO A 25 15.75 4.76 -4.74
CA PRO A 25 15.86 4.70 -3.29
C PRO A 25 15.18 5.89 -2.63
N ILE A 26 14.27 5.62 -1.69
CA ILE A 26 13.60 6.65 -0.91
C ILE A 26 13.28 6.11 0.48
N THR A 27 13.64 6.89 1.50
CA THR A 27 13.26 6.58 2.87
C THR A 27 11.82 7.01 3.08
N LEU A 28 10.94 6.05 3.37
CA LEU A 28 9.56 6.32 3.74
C LEU A 28 9.32 5.89 5.19
N THR A 29 8.41 6.57 5.86
CA THR A 29 7.90 6.22 7.19
C THR A 29 6.45 5.79 7.11
N LYS A 30 5.96 5.02 8.08
CA LYS A 30 4.57 4.57 8.11
C LYS A 30 3.63 5.77 8.31
N LEU A 31 2.60 5.87 7.49
CA LEU A 31 1.48 6.78 7.67
C LEU A 31 0.35 6.02 8.37
N SER A 32 -0.02 6.44 9.58
CA SER A 32 -1.07 5.76 10.33
C SER A 32 -2.44 5.98 9.67
N PRO A 33 -3.28 4.94 9.50
CA PRO A 33 -4.66 5.10 9.03
C PRO A 33 -5.49 6.05 9.91
N THR A 34 -5.19 6.13 11.21
CA THR A 34 -5.84 7.06 12.14
C THR A 34 -5.57 8.53 11.76
N GLU A 35 -4.41 8.82 11.16
CA GLU A 35 -4.09 10.16 10.65
C GLU A 35 -4.93 10.53 9.41
N LEU A 36 -5.58 9.55 8.77
CA LEU A 36 -6.55 9.74 7.69
C LEU A 36 -8.01 9.80 8.20
N SER A 37 -8.21 9.85 9.53
CA SER A 37 -9.47 10.18 10.23
C SER A 37 -10.67 9.27 9.94
N LEU A 38 -10.49 7.99 9.59
CA LEU A 38 -11.61 7.11 9.22
C LEU A 38 -11.40 5.68 9.72
N GLU A 39 -12.49 4.98 10.06
CA GLU A 39 -12.48 3.53 10.15
C GLU A 39 -11.99 2.97 8.80
N PRO A 40 -11.00 2.05 8.79
CA PRO A 40 -10.54 1.46 7.54
C PRO A 40 -11.74 0.83 6.82
N ILE A 41 -11.87 1.05 5.51
CA ILE A 41 -12.77 0.25 4.67
C ILE A 41 -12.09 -1.12 4.56
N ARG A 42 -12.21 -1.92 5.63
CA ARG A 42 -11.73 -3.32 5.79
C ARG A 42 -10.63 -3.69 4.80
N ALA A 43 -9.42 -3.17 5.03
CA ALA A 43 -8.26 -3.52 4.25
C ALA A 43 -7.31 -4.30 5.15
N ASP A 44 -7.37 -5.62 5.03
CA ASP A 44 -6.54 -6.52 5.83
C ASP A 44 -5.04 -6.36 5.48
N ALA A 45 -4.71 -5.90 4.25
CA ALA A 45 -3.34 -5.65 3.76
C ALA A 45 -3.03 -4.24 3.24
N LEU A 46 -3.72 -3.19 3.73
CA LEU A 46 -3.35 -1.80 3.43
C LEU A 46 -2.00 -1.43 4.03
N ILE A 47 -1.12 -0.89 3.20
CA ILE A 47 0.14 -0.26 3.63
C ILE A 47 0.20 1.15 3.07
N LEU A 48 0.43 2.10 3.98
CA LEU A 48 0.65 3.50 3.67
C LEU A 48 2.00 3.94 4.19
N LEU A 49 2.86 4.36 3.26
CA LEU A 49 4.18 4.88 3.52
C LEU A 49 4.27 6.32 3.02
N GLN A 50 5.03 7.18 3.68
CA GLN A 50 5.16 8.58 3.30
C GLN A 50 6.59 9.12 3.47
N SER A 51 6.90 10.14 2.68
CA SER A 51 7.98 11.11 2.91
C SER A 51 7.39 12.52 2.85
N ASP A 52 8.23 13.55 2.85
CA ASP A 52 7.80 14.94 2.73
C ASP A 52 7.05 15.21 1.41
N GLU A 53 7.41 14.50 0.34
CA GLU A 53 6.89 14.76 -1.01
C GLU A 53 5.99 13.64 -1.53
N VAL A 54 6.09 12.42 -1.00
CA VAL A 54 5.45 11.24 -1.58
C VAL A 54 4.60 10.51 -0.55
N VAL A 55 3.47 9.98 -0.99
CA VAL A 55 2.75 8.91 -0.30
C VAL A 55 2.72 7.70 -1.22
N LEU A 56 3.14 6.54 -0.71
CA LEU A 56 3.05 5.26 -1.38
C LEU A 56 1.95 4.44 -0.70
N HIS A 57 0.97 4.04 -1.48
CA HIS A 57 -0.16 3.22 -1.07
C HIS A 57 -0.09 1.88 -1.79
N ILE A 58 0.04 0.81 -0.99
CA ILE A 58 0.18 -0.57 -1.47
C ILE A 58 -0.98 -1.39 -0.90
N GLU A 59 -1.61 -2.17 -1.77
CA GLU A 59 -2.61 -3.18 -1.42
C GLU A 59 -2.19 -4.52 -2.02
N PHE A 60 -2.45 -5.61 -1.30
CA PHE A 60 -2.23 -6.97 -1.79
C PHE A 60 -3.56 -7.63 -2.11
N GLN A 61 -3.58 -8.44 -3.16
CA GLN A 61 -4.76 -9.21 -3.58
C GLN A 61 -4.35 -10.60 -4.04
N THR A 62 -5.15 -11.60 -3.68
CA THR A 62 -4.99 -12.96 -4.26
C THR A 62 -6.00 -13.26 -5.34
N LYS A 63 -7.03 -12.42 -5.46
CA LYS A 63 -8.07 -12.47 -6.49
C LYS A 63 -8.43 -11.04 -6.90
N PRO A 64 -8.90 -10.81 -8.13
CA PRO A 64 -9.50 -9.54 -8.49
C PRO A 64 -10.65 -9.19 -7.53
N ASP A 65 -10.67 -7.94 -7.08
CA ASP A 65 -11.73 -7.36 -6.27
C ASP A 65 -12.35 -6.21 -7.09
N GLU A 66 -13.65 -6.33 -7.39
CA GLU A 66 -14.39 -5.36 -8.20
C GLU A 66 -14.44 -3.98 -7.54
N ASP A 67 -14.38 -3.92 -6.21
CA ASP A 67 -14.37 -2.67 -5.45
C ASP A 67 -12.98 -2.04 -5.34
N MET A 68 -11.92 -2.74 -5.78
CA MET A 68 -10.55 -2.26 -5.66
C MET A 68 -10.33 -0.88 -6.30
N PRO A 69 -10.79 -0.59 -7.54
CA PRO A 69 -10.64 0.74 -8.14
C PRO A 69 -11.30 1.84 -7.30
N PHE A 70 -12.48 1.56 -6.72
CA PHE A 70 -13.17 2.50 -5.85
C PHE A 70 -12.40 2.74 -4.55
N ARG A 71 -11.90 1.67 -3.91
CA ARG A 71 -11.06 1.76 -2.71
C ARG A 71 -9.79 2.56 -2.98
N MET A 72 -9.12 2.35 -4.12
CA MET A 72 -7.96 3.15 -4.52
C MET A 72 -8.33 4.64 -4.69
N ALA A 73 -9.43 4.95 -5.38
CA ALA A 73 -9.89 6.33 -5.55
C ALA A 73 -10.23 7.01 -4.20
N ASP A 74 -10.91 6.31 -3.30
CA ASP A 74 -11.25 6.79 -1.97
C ASP A 74 -9.99 7.11 -1.15
N TYR A 75 -9.01 6.21 -1.08
CA TYR A 75 -7.73 6.49 -0.42
C TYR A 75 -6.98 7.66 -1.06
N ARG A 76 -7.04 7.81 -2.39
CA ARG A 76 -6.42 8.94 -3.09
C ARG A 76 -7.00 10.27 -2.63
N LEU A 77 -8.33 10.36 -2.54
CA LEU A 77 -9.01 11.55 -2.09
C LEU A 77 -8.74 11.85 -0.61
N ARG A 78 -8.72 10.82 0.24
CA ARG A 78 -8.39 10.96 1.68
C ARG A 78 -6.99 11.53 1.88
N VAL A 79 -5.99 10.93 1.22
CA VAL A 79 -4.61 11.42 1.29
C VAL A 79 -4.49 12.83 0.74
N TYR A 80 -5.17 13.15 -0.37
CA TYR A 80 -5.14 14.51 -0.93
C TYR A 80 -5.72 15.56 0.02
N ARG A 81 -6.81 15.25 0.72
CA ARG A 81 -7.40 16.16 1.72
C ARG A 81 -6.43 16.51 2.84
N ARG A 82 -5.63 15.53 3.29
CA ARG A 82 -4.67 15.72 4.38
C ARG A 82 -3.33 16.28 3.93
N PHE A 83 -2.84 15.84 2.77
CA PHE A 83 -1.53 16.13 2.23
C PHE A 83 -1.62 16.56 0.75
N PRO A 84 -2.23 17.72 0.45
CA PRO A 84 -2.58 18.11 -0.93
C PRO A 84 -1.35 18.31 -1.82
N LYS A 85 -0.19 18.60 -1.22
CA LYS A 85 1.07 18.82 -1.94
C LYS A 85 1.86 17.53 -2.20
N LYS A 86 1.52 16.42 -1.53
CA LYS A 86 2.24 15.15 -1.71
C LYS A 86 1.77 14.44 -2.96
N ARG A 87 2.72 13.93 -3.73
CA ARG A 87 2.46 13.04 -4.87
C ARG A 87 2.13 11.65 -4.34
N MET A 88 1.01 11.08 -4.77
CA MET A 88 0.62 9.73 -4.37
C MET A 88 0.93 8.71 -5.47
N HIS A 89 1.53 7.59 -5.10
CA HIS A 89 1.67 6.40 -5.95
C HIS A 89 0.83 5.29 -5.36
N GLN A 90 0.14 4.58 -6.25
CA GLN A 90 -0.87 3.61 -5.91
C GLN A 90 -0.59 2.33 -6.65
N VAL A 91 -0.38 1.26 -5.89
CA VAL A 91 -0.01 -0.05 -6.43
C VAL A 91 -0.87 -1.12 -5.79
N VAL A 92 -1.44 -1.98 -6.63
CA VAL A 92 -2.06 -3.22 -6.20
C VAL A 92 -1.19 -4.37 -6.67
N ILE A 93 -0.73 -5.20 -5.74
CA ILE A 93 0.10 -6.38 -6.02
C ILE A 93 -0.82 -7.60 -6.01
N TYR A 94 -0.96 -8.23 -7.18
CA TYR A 94 -1.68 -9.49 -7.31
C TYR A 94 -0.74 -10.67 -7.12
N LEU A 95 -1.02 -11.47 -6.09
CA LEU A 95 -0.29 -12.66 -5.73
C LEU A 95 -1.07 -13.87 -6.25
N ASP A 96 -0.43 -14.64 -7.12
CA ASP A 96 -0.99 -15.91 -7.56
C ASP A 96 -0.36 -17.06 -6.78
N LYS A 97 -1.14 -18.12 -6.54
CA LYS A 97 -0.63 -19.31 -5.89
C LYS A 97 0.29 -20.03 -6.88
N THR A 98 1.47 -20.42 -6.40
CA THR A 98 2.38 -21.28 -7.14
C THR A 98 2.49 -22.65 -6.47
N GLU A 99 2.70 -23.68 -7.28
CA GLU A 99 3.04 -25.05 -6.82
C GLU A 99 4.54 -25.34 -7.02
N SER A 100 5.31 -24.35 -7.47
CA SER A 100 6.76 -24.47 -7.63
C SER A 100 7.44 -24.59 -6.28
N GLU A 101 8.21 -25.66 -6.05
CA GLU A 101 9.06 -25.80 -4.86
C GLU A 101 10.24 -24.81 -4.82
N LYS A 102 10.51 -24.11 -5.94
CA LYS A 102 11.63 -23.17 -6.09
C LYS A 102 11.26 -21.70 -5.88
N VAL A 103 9.99 -21.39 -5.61
CA VAL A 103 9.47 -20.03 -5.39
C VAL A 103 8.77 -19.98 -4.05
#